data_AF-A0A368H7Y2-F1
#
_entry.id   AF-A0A368H7Y2-F1
#
_cell.length_a   1.000
_cell.length_b   1.000
_cell.length_c   1.000
_cell.angle_alpha   90.00
_cell.angle_beta   90.00
_cell.angle_gamma   90.00
#
_symmetry.space_group_name_H-M   'P 1'
#
loop_
_entity.id
_entity.type
_entity.pdbx_description
1 polymer ?
#
loop_
_entity_poly.entity_id
_entity_poly.type
_entity_poly.pdbx_seq_one_letter_code
_entity_poly.pdbx_strand_id
1 'polypeptide(L)'
;MFTQIFSSEGPNEETHSRFQSISASKISKADKVKEAFDEWHGCMVAKFETERKDLKKLWISFENITRDCTAASEVSKIVLSPFENKDETKYYVFGENASDPSVVVSLGIGADVTAELQLKDKLAKGSEFFGADPVISPNDELFAKVGTFFPVAVSKKTGLVQSAIRESDGWFFFIENQG
;
A
#
# COMPACT_ATOMS: atom_id res chain seq x y z
N MET A 1 45.27 42.58 6.55
CA MET A 1 46.63 42.34 7.09
C MET A 1 46.47 41.38 8.26
N PHE A 2 47.09 40.20 8.16
CA PHE A 2 47.51 39.23 9.19
C PHE A 2 46.62 38.87 10.42
N THR A 3 46.08 37.64 10.38
CA THR A 3 46.34 36.48 11.27
C THR A 3 46.59 36.69 12.79
N GLN A 4 45.67 36.15 13.63
CA GLN A 4 45.85 35.14 14.72
C GLN A 4 47.21 35.07 15.48
N ILE A 5 47.40 34.84 16.81
CA ILE A 5 46.76 33.97 17.84
C ILE A 5 47.45 34.24 19.24
N PHE A 6 46.64 34.26 20.32
CA PHE A 6 46.76 33.77 21.74
C PHE A 6 47.89 34.07 22.77
N SER A 7 47.42 34.36 24.01
CA SER A 7 47.65 33.69 25.33
C SER A 7 47.75 34.73 26.46
N SER A 8 47.27 34.59 27.70
CA SER A 8 46.70 33.50 28.51
C SER A 8 46.23 34.10 29.86
N GLU A 9 45.17 33.58 30.50
CA GLU A 9 45.05 33.42 31.98
C GLU A 9 43.71 32.71 32.31
N GLY A 10 43.76 31.67 33.17
CA GLY A 10 42.69 30.68 33.42
C GLY A 10 41.66 31.07 34.51
N PRO A 11 41.22 30.13 35.36
CA PRO A 11 40.25 29.06 35.07
C PRO A 11 39.00 29.17 35.98
N ASN A 12 37.85 28.63 35.56
CA ASN A 12 37.04 27.69 36.36
C ASN A 12 35.65 27.42 35.76
N GLU A 13 35.15 26.24 36.15
CA GLU A 13 33.74 25.89 36.35
C GLU A 13 33.04 25.12 35.23
N GLU A 14 33.20 23.80 35.34
CA GLU A 14 32.18 22.75 35.12
C GLU A 14 31.04 23.06 34.14
N THR A 15 31.27 22.83 32.85
CA THR A 15 30.18 22.44 31.96
C THR A 15 30.10 20.92 31.92
N HIS A 16 29.26 20.36 32.79
CA HIS A 16 28.69 19.03 32.62
C HIS A 16 28.18 18.91 31.19
N SER A 17 28.88 18.09 30.38
CA SER A 17 28.41 17.66 29.07
C SER A 17 27.12 16.88 29.28
N ARG A 18 26.00 17.58 29.18
CA ARG A 18 24.69 16.98 29.02
C ARG A 18 24.66 16.46 27.59
N PHE A 19 25.30 15.31 27.38
CA PHE A 19 24.84 14.37 26.37
C PHE A 19 23.41 14.03 26.77
N GLN A 20 22.46 14.84 26.27
CA GLN A 20 21.10 14.38 26.13
C GLN A 20 21.22 13.19 25.20
N SER A 21 21.19 11.99 25.79
CA SER A 21 20.80 10.81 25.06
C SER A 21 19.56 11.23 24.29
N ILE A 22 19.64 11.15 22.97
CA ILE A 22 18.45 11.20 22.14
C ILE A 22 17.66 10.00 22.65
N SER A 23 16.72 10.27 23.56
CA SER A 23 15.64 9.36 23.92
C SER A 23 15.17 8.80 22.60
N ALA A 24 15.25 7.48 22.43
CA ALA A 24 14.73 6.74 21.29
C ALA A 24 13.33 7.27 21.00
N SER A 25 13.30 8.26 20.11
CA SER A 25 12.19 9.18 19.98
C SER A 25 11.13 8.38 19.28
N LYS A 26 10.06 8.03 20.00
CA LYS A 26 8.86 7.32 19.56
C LYS A 26 8.81 7.18 18.03
N ILE A 27 9.46 6.14 17.50
CA ILE A 27 9.35 5.78 16.09
C ILE A 27 7.87 5.54 15.86
N SER A 28 7.26 6.31 14.96
CA SER A 28 5.82 6.22 14.76
C SER A 28 5.48 4.84 14.20
N LYS A 29 4.25 4.37 14.41
CA LYS A 29 3.82 3.09 13.85
C LYS A 29 3.93 3.07 12.33
N ALA A 30 3.70 4.22 11.68
CA ALA A 30 3.89 4.39 10.25
C ALA A 30 5.36 4.16 9.85
N ASP A 31 6.32 4.67 10.63
CA ASP A 31 7.74 4.45 10.38
C ASP A 31 8.11 2.97 10.52
N LYS A 32 7.58 2.27 11.53
CA LYS A 32 7.82 0.82 11.69
C LYS A 32 7.23 0.00 10.54
N VAL A 33 6.02 0.35 10.09
CA VAL A 33 5.38 -0.29 8.93
C VAL A 33 6.21 -0.02 7.66
N LYS A 34 6.72 1.20 7.50
CA LYS A 34 7.59 1.55 6.38
C LYS A 34 8.90 0.77 6.42
N GLU A 35 9.57 0.68 7.56
CA GLU A 35 10.81 -0.10 7.73
C GLU A 35 10.58 -1.58 7.42
N ALA A 36 9.49 -2.16 7.94
CA ALA A 36 9.10 -3.54 7.65
C ALA A 36 8.83 -3.77 6.15
N PHE A 37 8.18 -2.82 5.50
CA PHE A 37 7.95 -2.85 4.06
C PHE A 37 9.26 -2.72 3.25
N ASP A 38 10.15 -1.81 3.63
CA ASP A 38 11.42 -1.59 2.94
C ASP A 38 12.32 -2.85 2.99
N GLU A 39 12.37 -3.53 4.14
CA GLU A 39 13.06 -4.81 4.31
C GLU A 39 12.46 -5.91 3.42
N TRP A 40 11.14 -6.09 3.49
CA TRP A 40 10.41 -7.03 2.65
C TRP A 40 10.63 -6.75 1.16
N HIS A 41 10.53 -5.48 0.75
CA HIS A 41 10.70 -5.04 -0.62
C HIS A 41 12.12 -5.30 -1.12
N GLY A 42 13.13 -5.03 -0.29
CA GLY A 42 14.53 -5.35 -0.61
C GLY A 42 14.75 -6.84 -0.88
N CYS A 43 14.17 -7.71 -0.04
CA CYS A 43 14.19 -9.15 -0.26
C CYS A 43 13.50 -9.55 -1.59
N MET A 44 12.31 -9.01 -1.83
CA MET A 44 11.53 -9.29 -3.05
C MET A 44 12.30 -8.89 -4.30
N VAL A 45 12.87 -7.69 -4.35
CA VAL A 45 13.64 -7.18 -5.48
C VAL A 45 14.89 -8.04 -5.72
N ALA A 46 15.63 -8.42 -4.67
CA ALA A 46 16.83 -9.24 -4.82
C ALA A 46 16.52 -10.62 -5.43
N LYS A 47 15.47 -11.30 -4.94
CA LYS A 47 15.03 -12.60 -5.48
C LYS A 47 14.45 -12.44 -6.89
N PHE A 48 13.63 -11.43 -7.13
CA PHE A 48 13.05 -11.13 -8.45
C PHE A 48 14.14 -10.90 -9.51
N GLU A 49 15.14 -10.05 -9.22
CA GLU A 49 16.24 -9.75 -10.15
C GLU A 49 17.09 -11.00 -10.47
N THR A 50 17.20 -11.91 -9.51
CA THR A 50 17.90 -13.19 -9.70
C THR A 50 17.13 -14.09 -10.66
N GLU A 51 15.79 -14.15 -10.53
CA GLU A 51 14.95 -15.10 -11.26
C GLU A 51 14.39 -14.59 -12.58
N ARG A 52 14.26 -13.27 -12.79
CA ARG A 52 13.64 -12.69 -14.00
C ARG A 52 14.34 -12.99 -15.32
N LYS A 53 15.54 -13.59 -15.28
CA LYS A 53 16.24 -14.11 -16.46
C LYS A 53 15.49 -15.28 -17.10
N ASP A 54 14.69 -16.00 -16.31
CA ASP A 54 13.78 -17.05 -16.76
C ASP A 54 12.37 -16.73 -16.26
N LEU A 55 11.54 -16.18 -17.16
CA LEU A 55 10.18 -15.75 -16.84
C LEU A 55 9.28 -16.90 -16.38
N LYS A 56 9.49 -18.11 -16.91
CA LYS A 56 8.67 -19.27 -16.53
C LYS A 56 9.03 -19.71 -15.12
N LYS A 57 10.32 -19.76 -14.81
CA LYS A 57 10.80 -20.07 -13.47
C LYS A 57 10.32 -19.02 -12.47
N LEU A 58 10.49 -17.73 -12.80
CA LEU A 58 10.01 -16.61 -11.99
C LEU A 58 8.52 -16.74 -11.67
N TRP A 59 7.68 -17.04 -12.66
CA TRP A 59 6.25 -17.20 -12.44
C TRP A 59 5.92 -18.32 -11.45
N ILE A 60 6.58 -19.47 -11.59
CA ILE A 60 6.38 -20.63 -10.71
C ILE A 60 6.92 -20.37 -9.29
N SER A 61 8.00 -19.61 -9.16
CA SER A 61 8.65 -19.33 -7.88
C SER A 61 8.06 -18.12 -7.15
N PHE A 62 7.29 -17.27 -7.82
CA PHE A 62 6.84 -15.98 -7.27
C PHE A 62 6.11 -16.11 -5.93
N GLU A 63 5.25 -17.12 -5.80
CA GLU A 63 4.57 -17.43 -4.53
C GLU A 63 5.57 -17.76 -3.42
N ASN A 64 6.54 -18.63 -3.71
CA ASN A 64 7.58 -19.01 -2.74
C ASN A 64 8.47 -17.83 -2.37
N ILE A 65 8.84 -16.99 -3.35
CA ILE A 65 9.60 -15.75 -3.11
C ILE A 65 8.83 -14.84 -2.15
N THR A 66 7.53 -14.64 -2.41
CA THR A 66 6.65 -13.82 -1.58
C THR A 66 6.57 -14.37 -0.16
N ARG A 67 6.36 -15.68 -0.01
CA ARG A 67 6.31 -16.34 1.30
C ARG A 67 7.62 -16.20 2.07
N ASP A 68 8.74 -16.45 1.42
CA ASP A 68 10.07 -16.36 2.03
C ASP A 68 10.36 -14.94 2.52
N CYS A 69 10.14 -13.93 1.67
CA CYS A 69 10.40 -12.53 2.04
C CYS A 69 9.44 -12.03 3.12
N THR A 70 8.19 -12.50 3.11
CA THR A 70 7.21 -12.21 4.17
C THR A 70 7.69 -12.80 5.50
N ALA A 71 8.10 -14.08 5.52
CA ALA A 71 8.56 -14.74 6.73
C ALA A 71 9.89 -14.17 7.27
N ALA A 72 10.74 -13.63 6.39
CA ALA A 72 12.03 -13.06 6.73
C ALA A 72 11.98 -11.61 7.24
N SER A 73 10.81 -10.95 7.19
CA SER A 73 10.65 -9.53 7.55
C SER A 73 9.57 -9.32 8.58
N GLU A 74 9.59 -8.14 9.19
CA GLU A 74 8.58 -7.71 10.16
C GLU A 74 7.17 -7.52 9.55
N VAL A 75 7.05 -7.54 8.21
CA VAL A 75 5.77 -7.53 7.49
C VAL A 75 4.89 -8.72 7.91
N SER A 76 5.48 -9.85 8.30
CA SER A 76 4.77 -11.02 8.85
C SER A 76 3.97 -10.73 10.13
N LYS A 77 4.30 -9.65 10.85
CA LYS A 77 3.61 -9.23 12.08
C LYS A 77 2.45 -8.29 11.82
N ILE A 78 2.27 -7.83 10.59
CA ILE A 78 1.13 -6.99 10.22
C ILE A 78 -0.12 -7.86 10.25
N VAL A 79 -1.08 -7.47 11.09
CA VAL A 79 -2.36 -8.17 11.21
C VAL A 79 -3.25 -7.79 10.03
N LEU A 80 -3.46 -8.74 9.13
CA LEU A 80 -4.35 -8.62 7.99
C LEU A 80 -5.75 -9.13 8.37
N SER A 81 -6.78 -8.35 8.09
CA SER A 81 -8.18 -8.76 8.25
C SER A 81 -8.74 -9.21 6.90
N PRO A 82 -9.15 -10.47 6.74
CA PRO A 82 -9.69 -10.98 5.49
C PRO A 82 -11.15 -10.56 5.27
N PHE A 83 -11.48 -10.26 4.02
CA PHE A 83 -12.81 -9.99 3.50
C PHE A 83 -12.99 -10.83 2.24
N GLU A 84 -13.71 -11.94 2.39
CA GLU A 84 -13.90 -12.91 1.32
C GLU A 84 -15.02 -12.46 0.38
N ASN A 85 -14.77 -12.57 -0.92
CA ASN A 85 -15.79 -12.51 -1.96
C ASN A 85 -15.90 -13.90 -2.64
N LYS A 86 -16.58 -14.02 -3.78
CA LYS A 86 -16.84 -15.33 -4.41
C LYS A 86 -15.59 -16.06 -4.91
N ASP A 87 -14.57 -15.33 -5.34
CA ASP A 87 -13.42 -15.86 -6.07
C ASP A 87 -12.06 -15.41 -5.51
N GLU A 88 -12.04 -14.48 -4.55
CA GLU A 88 -10.84 -13.88 -3.97
C GLU A 88 -11.02 -13.47 -2.48
N THR A 89 -9.91 -13.18 -1.82
CA THR A 89 -9.90 -12.58 -0.48
C THR A 89 -9.19 -11.23 -0.55
N LYS A 90 -9.90 -10.16 -0.18
CA LYS A 90 -9.30 -8.83 0.01
C LYS A 90 -8.87 -8.69 1.47
N TYR A 91 -7.73 -8.06 1.71
CA TYR A 91 -7.19 -7.88 3.06
C TYR A 91 -7.14 -6.40 3.44
N TYR A 92 -7.50 -6.08 4.69
CA TYR A 92 -7.43 -4.73 5.24
C TYR A 92 -6.60 -4.69 6.53
N VAL A 93 -5.85 -3.61 6.73
CA VAL A 93 -5.11 -3.35 7.97
C VAL A 93 -5.80 -2.23 8.73
N PHE A 94 -6.42 -2.57 9.86
CA PHE A 94 -7.07 -1.57 10.70
C PHE A 94 -6.06 -0.68 11.40
N GLY A 95 -6.36 0.63 11.44
CA GLY A 95 -5.68 1.58 12.31
C GLY A 95 -5.94 1.27 13.79
N GLU A 96 -5.16 1.89 14.69
CA GLU A 96 -5.34 1.70 16.14
C GLU A 96 -6.69 2.23 16.63
N ASN A 97 -7.16 3.32 16.03
CA ASN A 97 -8.45 3.92 16.30
C ASN A 97 -9.44 3.54 15.19
N ALA A 98 -10.14 2.43 15.35
CA ALA A 98 -11.21 2.02 14.43
C ALA A 98 -12.43 2.98 14.45
N SER A 99 -12.39 4.02 15.29
CA SER A 99 -13.45 5.01 15.47
C SER A 99 -13.32 6.22 14.55
N ASP A 100 -12.15 6.44 13.95
CA ASP A 100 -11.92 7.55 13.02
C ASP A 100 -12.41 7.16 11.62
N PRO A 101 -13.14 8.06 10.90
CA PRO A 101 -13.52 7.81 9.52
C PRO A 101 -12.32 7.58 8.61
N SER A 102 -12.46 6.64 7.68
CA SER A 102 -11.46 6.34 6.66
C SER A 102 -11.91 6.80 5.28
N VAL A 103 -10.95 7.11 4.41
CA VAL A 103 -11.18 7.19 2.96
C VAL A 103 -10.66 5.90 2.34
N VAL A 104 -11.55 5.15 1.68
CA VAL A 104 -11.24 3.89 1.02
C VAL A 104 -11.29 4.10 -0.49
N VAL A 105 -10.20 3.72 -1.16
CA VAL A 105 -10.10 3.74 -2.62
C VAL A 105 -9.90 2.31 -3.12
N SER A 106 -10.88 1.80 -3.88
CA SER A 106 -10.80 0.49 -4.56
C SER A 106 -10.49 0.70 -6.03
N LEU A 107 -9.46 0.03 -6.54
CA LEU A 107 -9.08 0.05 -7.96
C LEU A 107 -9.35 -1.33 -8.58
N GLY A 108 -10.01 -1.37 -9.73
CA GLY A 108 -10.48 -2.61 -10.33
C GLY A 108 -11.52 -3.28 -9.44
N ILE A 109 -12.66 -2.61 -9.25
CA ILE A 109 -13.69 -3.08 -8.31
C ILE A 109 -14.28 -4.43 -8.73
N GLY A 110 -14.33 -4.70 -10.04
CA GLY A 110 -14.94 -5.89 -10.61
C GLY A 110 -16.45 -5.99 -10.38
N ALA A 111 -17.03 -7.14 -10.74
CA ALA A 111 -18.46 -7.40 -10.61
C ALA A 111 -18.87 -7.97 -9.23
N ASP A 112 -17.98 -7.96 -8.24
CA ASP A 112 -18.25 -8.43 -6.87
C ASP A 112 -17.73 -7.43 -5.82
N VAL A 113 -18.66 -6.67 -5.24
CA VAL A 113 -18.40 -5.65 -4.21
C VAL A 113 -18.63 -6.16 -2.79
N THR A 114 -18.70 -7.47 -2.57
CA THR A 114 -19.04 -8.07 -1.27
C THR A 114 -18.02 -7.69 -0.19
N ALA A 115 -16.73 -7.68 -0.53
CA ALA A 115 -15.67 -7.32 0.40
C ALA A 115 -15.77 -5.84 0.84
N GLU A 116 -16.05 -4.92 -0.10
CA GLU A 116 -16.30 -3.51 0.18
C GLU A 116 -17.57 -3.31 1.02
N LEU A 117 -18.61 -4.09 0.71
CA LEU A 117 -19.77 -4.44 1.55
C LEU A 117 -19.43 -4.53 3.04
N GLN A 118 -18.72 -5.62 3.32
CA GLN A 118 -18.33 -6.02 4.66
C GLN A 118 -17.40 -5.00 5.31
N LEU A 119 -16.48 -4.39 4.55
CA LEU A 119 -15.57 -3.38 5.07
C LEU A 119 -16.31 -2.12 5.52
N LYS A 120 -17.30 -1.66 4.74
CA LYS A 120 -18.15 -0.51 5.09
C LYS A 120 -18.90 -0.71 6.41
N ASP A 121 -19.34 -1.93 6.69
CA ASP A 121 -20.00 -2.26 7.96
C ASP A 121 -19.05 -2.29 9.16
N LYS A 122 -17.73 -2.42 8.93
CA LYS A 122 -16.70 -2.44 9.98
C LYS A 122 -16.09 -1.06 10.27
N LEU A 123 -16.10 -0.16 9.30
CA LEU A 123 -15.49 1.16 9.43
C LEU A 123 -16.42 2.15 10.14
N ALA A 124 -15.81 3.20 10.71
CA ALA A 124 -16.54 4.23 11.42
C ALA A 124 -17.53 4.96 10.49
N LYS A 125 -18.65 5.41 11.07
CA LYS A 125 -19.62 6.26 10.35
C LYS A 125 -18.92 7.51 9.83
N GLY A 126 -19.24 7.87 8.58
CA GLY A 126 -18.58 8.98 7.88
C GLY A 126 -17.39 8.55 7.03
N SER A 127 -17.01 7.26 7.05
CA SER A 127 -16.03 6.74 6.10
C SER A 127 -16.55 6.84 4.66
N GLU A 128 -15.69 7.28 3.75
CA GLU A 128 -16.02 7.50 2.35
C GLU A 128 -15.39 6.41 1.48
N PHE A 129 -16.12 5.99 0.45
CA PHE A 129 -15.70 4.94 -0.46
C PHE A 129 -15.71 5.44 -1.89
N PHE A 130 -14.60 5.20 -2.59
CA PHE A 130 -14.41 5.58 -3.98
C PHE A 130 -13.91 4.37 -4.76
N GLY A 131 -14.60 4.00 -5.83
CA GLY A 131 -14.30 2.83 -6.66
C GLY A 131 -13.96 3.27 -8.07
N ALA A 132 -12.87 2.76 -8.63
CA ALA A 132 -12.49 3.00 -10.02
C ALA A 132 -12.47 1.69 -10.79
N ASP A 133 -13.24 1.62 -11.88
CA ASP A 133 -13.20 0.53 -12.83
C ASP A 133 -13.65 1.03 -14.19
N PRO A 134 -12.97 0.66 -15.28
CA PRO A 134 -13.37 1.10 -16.60
C PRO A 134 -14.64 0.42 -17.15
N VAL A 135 -15.04 -0.74 -16.62
CA VAL A 135 -16.31 -1.38 -16.97
C VAL A 135 -17.42 -0.68 -16.22
N ILE A 136 -18.31 0.00 -16.96
CA ILE A 136 -19.38 0.78 -16.34
C ILE A 136 -20.48 -0.16 -15.84
N SER A 137 -21.15 -0.91 -16.72
CA SER A 137 -22.22 -1.83 -16.33
C SER A 137 -21.67 -3.26 -16.25
N PRO A 138 -21.96 -4.02 -15.17
CA PRO A 138 -22.86 -3.71 -14.06
C PRO A 138 -22.19 -3.01 -12.84
N ASN A 139 -20.91 -2.67 -12.94
CA ASN A 139 -20.11 -2.29 -11.79
C ASN A 139 -20.56 -0.96 -11.13
N ASP A 140 -21.10 -0.02 -11.90
CA ASP A 140 -21.63 1.26 -11.44
C ASP A 140 -22.79 1.08 -10.45
N GLU A 141 -23.77 0.24 -10.81
CA GLU A 141 -24.93 -0.07 -9.98
C GLU A 141 -24.51 -0.86 -8.73
N LEU A 142 -23.57 -1.80 -8.88
CA LEU A 142 -23.06 -2.58 -7.76
C LEU A 142 -22.34 -1.69 -6.75
N PHE A 143 -21.43 -0.83 -7.22
CA PHE A 143 -20.62 0.00 -6.35
C PHE A 143 -21.39 1.19 -5.75
N ALA A 144 -22.49 1.64 -6.37
CA ALA A 144 -23.36 2.66 -5.80
C ALA A 144 -23.92 2.29 -4.41
N LYS A 145 -23.95 0.98 -4.06
CA LYS A 145 -24.32 0.49 -2.72
C LYS A 145 -23.22 0.74 -1.68
N VAL A 146 -21.98 0.81 -2.14
CA VAL A 146 -20.77 1.04 -1.34
C VAL A 146 -20.47 2.54 -1.23
N GLY A 147 -20.29 3.22 -2.36
CA GLY A 147 -19.83 4.60 -2.42
C GLY A 147 -19.91 5.20 -3.83
N THR A 148 -18.95 6.06 -4.18
CA THR A 148 -18.92 6.76 -5.47
C THR A 148 -18.10 5.99 -6.50
N PHE A 149 -18.66 5.77 -7.68
CA PHE A 149 -18.02 5.06 -8.79
C PHE A 149 -17.41 6.03 -9.80
N PHE A 150 -16.21 5.69 -10.31
CA PHE A 150 -15.52 6.40 -11.38
C PHE A 150 -15.21 5.46 -12.55
N PRO A 151 -15.67 5.76 -13.77
CA PRO A 151 -15.46 4.91 -14.94
C PRO A 151 -14.07 5.12 -15.56
N VAL A 152 -13.01 4.82 -14.80
CA VAL A 152 -11.61 5.06 -15.19
C VAL A 152 -10.71 3.91 -14.80
N ALA A 153 -9.62 3.73 -15.54
CA ALA A 153 -8.54 2.81 -15.20
C ALA A 153 -7.31 3.61 -14.73
N VAL A 154 -6.53 3.05 -13.81
CA VAL A 154 -5.29 3.69 -13.34
C VAL A 154 -4.12 3.21 -14.19
N SER A 155 -3.31 4.15 -14.69
CA SER A 155 -2.24 3.84 -15.64
C SER A 155 -0.96 4.63 -15.40
N LYS A 156 0.01 4.45 -16.30
CA LYS A 156 1.22 5.30 -16.35
C LYS A 156 1.00 6.59 -17.16
N LYS A 157 0.04 6.63 -18.08
CA LYS A 157 -0.13 7.73 -19.04
C LYS A 157 -1.61 8.02 -19.27
N THR A 158 -1.95 9.30 -19.21
CA THR A 158 -3.29 9.76 -19.51
C THR A 158 -3.69 9.51 -20.97
N GLY A 159 -4.83 8.84 -21.21
CA GLY A 159 -5.36 8.67 -22.57
C GLY A 159 -6.59 7.78 -22.67
N LEU A 160 -7.29 7.89 -23.80
CA LEU A 160 -8.36 6.98 -24.18
C LEU A 160 -7.77 5.75 -24.87
N VAL A 161 -7.95 4.57 -24.29
CA VAL A 161 -7.46 3.30 -24.83
C VAL A 161 -8.63 2.36 -25.04
N GLN A 162 -8.69 1.72 -26.22
CA GLN A 162 -9.64 0.63 -26.44
C GLN A 162 -9.08 -0.64 -25.81
N SER A 163 -9.83 -1.17 -24.86
CA SER A 163 -9.47 -2.39 -24.13
C SER A 163 -10.57 -3.42 -24.28
N ALA A 164 -10.22 -4.68 -24.05
CA ALA A 164 -11.15 -5.79 -24.15
C ALA A 164 -11.02 -6.68 -22.90
N ILE A 165 -12.16 -7.01 -22.30
CA ILE A 165 -12.26 -8.03 -21.26
C ILE A 165 -12.76 -9.31 -21.91
N ARG A 166 -12.14 -10.42 -21.50
CA ARG A 166 -12.59 -11.74 -21.91
C ARG A 166 -13.65 -12.21 -20.92
N GLU A 167 -14.89 -12.21 -21.36
CA GLU A 167 -16.00 -12.84 -20.66
C GLU A 167 -16.15 -14.30 -21.13
N SER A 168 -17.00 -15.07 -20.44
CA SER A 168 -17.24 -16.48 -20.79
C SER A 168 -17.98 -16.63 -22.12
N ASP A 169 -18.67 -15.59 -22.60
CA ASP A 169 -19.46 -15.53 -23.83
C ASP A 169 -18.80 -14.75 -24.97
N GLY A 170 -17.64 -14.10 -24.75
CA GLY A 170 -16.93 -13.37 -25.79
C GLY A 170 -15.96 -12.29 -25.28
N TRP A 171 -15.72 -11.30 -26.14
CA TRP A 171 -14.92 -10.12 -25.80
C TRP A 171 -15.82 -8.90 -25.64
N PHE A 172 -15.78 -8.27 -24.47
CA PHE A 172 -16.43 -6.99 -24.24
C PHE A 172 -15.40 -5.87 -24.43
N PHE A 173 -15.70 -4.90 -25.30
CA PHE A 173 -14.82 -3.76 -25.57
C PHE A 173 -15.30 -2.51 -24.85
N PHE A 174 -14.37 -1.77 -24.27
CA PHE A 174 -14.65 -0.51 -23.61
C PHE A 174 -13.50 0.46 -23.84
N ILE A 175 -13.80 1.75 -23.70
CA ILE A 175 -12.82 2.82 -23.80
C ILE A 175 -12.43 3.20 -22.38
N GLU A 176 -11.19 2.92 -22.02
CA GLU A 176 -10.61 3.28 -20.73
C GLU A 176 -10.05 4.69 -20.82
N ASN A 177 -10.41 5.54 -19.86
CA ASN A 177 -9.58 6.69 -19.54
C ASN A 177 -8.49 6.18 -18.59
N GLN A 178 -7.35 5.82 -19.16
CA GLN A 178 -6.16 5.42 -18.43
C GLN A 178 -5.60 6.73 -17.83
N GLY A 179 -5.65 6.91 -16.51
CA GLY A 179 -5.18 8.12 -15.80
C GLY A 179 -3.68 8.15 -15.64
#